data_AF-A0A8T8WMR5-F1
#
_entry.id   AF-A0A8T8WMR5-F1
#
_cell.length_a   1.000
_cell.length_b   1.000
_cell.length_c   1.000
_cell.angle_alpha   90.00
_cell.angle_beta   90.00
_cell.angle_gamma   90.00
#
_symmetry.space_group_name_H-M   'P 1'
#
loop_
_entity.id
_entity.type
_entity.pdbx_description
1 polymer ?
#
loop_
_entity_poly.entity_id
_entity_poly.type
_entity_poly.pdbx_seq_one_letter_code
_entity_poly.pdbx_strand_id
1 'polypeptide(L)' 'MAGAFTTTLYRSLFQRNAVYLTAIFTSAFAFELAFDTASNRVWDGFNRGRQWKDIKHRYINQADDEDDE' A
#
# COMPACT_ATOMS: atom_id res chain seq x y z
N MET A 1 -21.75 21.98 14.86
CA MET A 1 -21.41 21.48 13.50
C MET A 1 -20.72 20.12 13.52
N ALA A 2 -19.74 19.85 14.40
CA ALA A 2 -19.08 18.53 14.49
C ALA A 2 -20.02 17.35 14.79
N GLY A 3 -21.02 17.56 15.66
CA GLY A 3 -22.00 16.52 16.01
C GLY A 3 -22.94 16.11 14.88
N ALA A 4 -23.17 16.97 13.87
CA ALA A 4 -24.06 16.65 12.76
C ALA A 4 -23.40 15.64 11.80
N PHE A 5 -22.10 15.82 11.52
CA PHE A 5 -21.35 14.90 10.67
C PHE A 5 -21.21 13.50 11.30
N THR A 6 -20.83 13.43 12.57
CA THR A 6 -20.68 12.14 13.27
C THR A 6 -22.02 11.41 13.43
N THR A 7 -23.12 12.15 13.66
CA THR A 7 -24.47 11.58 13.71
C THR A 7 -24.89 11.00 12.36
N THR A 8 -24.64 11.71 11.26
CA THR A 8 -24.93 11.22 9.90
C THR A 8 -24.11 9.96 9.58
N LEU A 9 -22.82 9.98 9.91
CA LEU A 9 -21.92 8.84 9.68
C LEU A 9 -22.35 7.61 10.47
N TYR A 10 -22.71 7.80 11.75
CA TYR A 10 -23.19 6.71 12.60
C TYR A 10 -24.47 6.07 12.03
N ARG A 11 -25.44 6.90 11.65
CA ARG A 11 -26.71 6.42 11.08
C ARG A 11 -26.52 5.72 9.74
N SER A 12 -25.57 6.16 8.90
CA SER A 12 -25.38 5.57 7.58
C SER A 12 -24.51 4.32 7.58
N LEU A 13 -23.43 4.26 8.36
CA LEU A 13 -22.44 3.17 8.30
C LEU A 13 -22.44 2.26 9.54
N PHE A 14 -22.73 2.78 10.73
CA PHE A 14 -22.47 2.06 11.99
C PHE A 14 -23.74 1.54 12.68
N GLN A 15 -24.93 2.04 12.34
CA GLN A 15 -26.18 1.66 13.02
C GLN A 15 -26.71 0.28 12.59
N ARG A 16 -26.44 -0.16 11.36
CA ARG A 16 -26.97 -1.43 10.81
C ARG A 16 -25.84 -2.45 10.69
N ASN A 17 -25.92 -3.57 11.41
CA ASN A 17 -24.88 -4.61 11.45
C ASN A 17 -24.39 -5.05 10.06
N ALA A 18 -25.30 -5.30 9.11
CA ALA A 18 -24.93 -5.70 7.76
C ALA A 18 -24.12 -4.60 7.03
N VAL A 19 -24.54 -3.34 7.13
CA VAL A 19 -23.84 -2.20 6.52
C VAL A 19 -22.49 -1.98 7.19
N TYR A 20 -22.43 -2.11 8.51
CA TYR A 20 -21.21 -1.97 9.29
C TYR A 20 -20.14 -2.98 8.89
N LEU A 21 -20.49 -4.27 8.80
CA LEU A 21 -19.55 -5.31 8.39
C LEU A 21 -19.07 -5.13 6.95
N THR A 22 -19.98 -4.80 6.02
CA THR A 22 -19.59 -4.50 4.63
C THR A 22 -18.65 -3.29 4.57
N ALA A 23 -18.96 -2.21 5.31
CA ALA A 23 -18.11 -1.02 5.35
C ALA A 23 -16.71 -1.35 5.87
N ILE A 24 -16.59 -2.18 6.92
CA ILE A 24 -15.30 -2.64 7.42
C ILE A 24 -14.54 -3.39 6.32
N PHE A 25 -15.13 -4.43 5.72
CA PHE A 25 -14.42 -5.24 4.73
C PHE A 25 -14.01 -4.43 3.49
N THR A 26 -14.90 -3.59 2.96
CA THR A 26 -14.57 -2.73 1.83
C THR A 26 -13.47 -1.73 2.18
N SER A 27 -13.53 -1.12 3.36
CA SER A 27 -12.51 -0.18 3.81
C SER A 27 -11.16 -0.84 4.06
N ALA A 28 -11.14 -2.05 4.61
CA ALA A 28 -9.92 -2.81 4.87
C ALA A 28 -9.20 -3.15 3.57
N PHE A 29 -9.93 -3.64 2.57
CA PHE A 29 -9.37 -3.94 1.25
C PHE A 29 -8.83 -2.68 0.55
N ALA A 30 -9.60 -1.59 0.56
CA ALA A 30 -9.14 -0.32 -0.02
C ALA A 30 -7.92 0.23 0.73
N PHE A 31 -7.89 0.10 2.06
CA PHE A 31 -6.78 0.52 2.89
C PHE A 31 -5.53 -0.32 2.63
N GLU A 32 -5.62 -1.64 2.52
CA GLU A 32 -4.51 -2.54 2.20
C GLU A 32 -3.80 -2.10 0.91
N LEU A 33 -4.55 -1.95 -0.18
CA LEU A 33 -4.00 -1.52 -1.47
C LEU A 33 -3.29 -0.16 -1.38
N ALA A 34 -3.92 0.80 -0.72
CA ALA A 34 -3.38 2.13 -0.56
C ALA A 34 -2.14 2.15 0.34
N PHE A 35 -2.20 1.44 1.47
CA PHE A 35 -1.15 1.37 2.47
C PHE A 35 0.08 0.67 1.94
N ASP A 36 -0.06 -0.47 1.26
CA ASP A 36 1.06 -1.20 0.68
C ASP A 36 1.77 -0.35 -0.38
N THR A 37 0.98 0.27 -1.27
CA THR A 37 1.54 1.11 -2.34
C THR A 37 2.28 2.33 -1.75
N ALA A 38 1.67 3.00 -0.76
CA ALA A 38 2.27 4.17 -0.12
C ALA A 38 3.53 3.79 0.66
N SER A 39 3.46 2.74 1.49
CA SER A 39 4.56 2.28 2.32
C SER A 39 5.74 1.82 1.48
N ASN A 40 5.50 1.07 0.39
CA ASN A 40 6.55 0.69 -0.55
C ASN A 40 7.20 1.93 -1.19
N ARG A 41 6.44 2.95 -1.61
CA ARG A 41 7.04 4.18 -2.14
C ARG A 41 7.91 4.91 -1.13
N VAL A 42 7.46 4.99 0.12
CA VAL A 42 8.23 5.60 1.20
C VAL A 42 9.52 4.82 1.43
N TRP A 43 9.44 3.50 1.52
CA TRP A 43 10.59 2.61 1.67
C TRP A 43 11.58 2.76 0.52
N ASP A 44 11.08 2.81 -0.71
CA ASP A 44 11.87 2.93 -1.92
C ASP A 44 12.61 4.27 -2.00
N GLY A 45 11.94 5.34 -1.55
CA GLY A 45 12.55 6.66 -1.44
C GLY A 45 13.71 6.67 -0.45
N PHE A 46 13.51 6.11 0.74
CA PHE A 46 14.54 6.06 1.78
C PHE A 46 15.72 5.14 1.45
N ASN A 47 15.48 4.05 0.71
CA ASN A 47 16.50 3.04 0.42
C ASN A 47 17.02 3.08 -1.02
N ARG A 48 16.77 4.17 -1.74
CA ARG A 48 17.20 4.33 -3.14
C ARG A 48 18.69 4.06 -3.30
N GLY A 49 19.04 3.24 -4.29
CA GLY A 49 20.43 2.88 -4.62
C GLY A 49 21.00 1.76 -3.76
N ARG A 50 20.25 1.27 -2.75
CA ARG A 50 20.66 0.14 -1.90
C ARG A 50 19.80 -1.10 -2.13
N GLN A 51 18.65 -0.96 -2.77
CA GLN A 51 17.75 -2.08 -3.00
C GLN A 51 18.23 -2.95 -4.15
N TRP A 52 17.94 -4.25 -4.07
CA TRP A 52 18.29 -5.18 -5.15
C TRP A 52 17.77 -4.70 -6.52
N LYS A 53 16.52 -4.23 -6.61
CA LYS A 53 15.96 -3.67 -7.85
C LYS A 53 16.76 -2.48 -8.43
N ASP A 54 17.48 -1.74 -7.59
CA ASP A 54 18.29 -0.61 -8.02
C ASP A 54 19.67 -1.06 -8.50
N ILE A 55 20.25 -2.13 -7.93
CA ILE A 55 21.63 -2.57 -8.19
C ILE A 55 21.74 -3.85 -9.04
N LYS A 56 20.63 -4.56 -9.26
CA LYS A 56 20.57 -5.87 -9.95
C LYS A 56 21.26 -5.85 -11.31
N HIS A 57 21.10 -4.77 -12.08
CA HIS A 57 21.68 -4.60 -13.40
C HIS A 57 23.21 -4.73 -13.42
N ARG A 58 23.88 -4.43 -12.30
CA ARG A 58 25.35 -4.53 -12.19
C ARG A 58 25.85 -5.96 -12.15
N TYR A 59 25.02 -6.90 -11.67
CA TYR A 59 25.44 -8.27 -11.40
C TYR A 59 24.97 -9.25 -12.47
N ILE A 60 23.86 -8.96 -13.14
CA ILE A 60 23.39 -9.82 -14.24
C ILE A 60 24.24 -9.58 -15.48
N ASN A 61 24.48 -8.32 -15.84
CA ASN A 61 25.30 -8.02 -17.01
C ASN A 61 26.76 -8.47 -16.80
N GLN A 62 27.28 -8.37 -15.57
CA GLN A 62 28.62 -8.89 -15.26
C GLN A 62 28.70 -10.41 -15.40
N ALA A 63 27.64 -11.15 -15.04
CA ALA A 63 27.62 -12.59 -15.24
C ALA A 63 27.54 -12.95 -16.73
N ASP A 64 26.75 -12.21 -17.52
CA ASP A 64 26.68 -12.40 -18.98
C ASP A 64 28.03 -12.07 -19.65
N ASP A 65 28.72 -10.99 -19.22
CA ASP A 65 30.05 -10.61 -19.73
C ASP A 65 31.16 -11.61 -19.30
N GLU A 66 31.04 -12.25 -18.12
CA GLU A 66 31.97 -13.30 -17.65
C GLU A 66 31.75 -14.66 -18.33
N ASP A 67 30.54 -14.97 -18.81
CA ASP A 67 30.22 -16.21 -19.56
C ASP A 67 30.58 -16.12 -21.06
N ASP A 68 30.70 -14.90 -21.61
CA ASP A 68 31.07 -14.62 -23.01
C ASP A 68 32.60 -14.47 -23.25
N GLU A 69 33.44 -14.43 -22.20
CA GLU A 69 34.92 -14.50 -22.23
C GLU A 69 35.47 -15.93 -22.03
#